data_AF-A0A127F9F2-F1
#
_entry.id   AF-A0A127F9F2-F1
#
_cell.length_a   1.000
_cell.length_b   1.000
_cell.length_c   1.000
_cell.angle_alpha   90.00
_cell.angle_beta   90.00
_cell.angle_gamma   90.00
#
_symmetry.space_group_name_H-M   'P 1'
#
loop_
_entity.id
_entity.type
_entity.pdbx_description
1 polymer ?
#
loop_
_entity_poly.entity_id
_entity_poly.type
_entity_poly.pdbx_seq_one_letter_code
_entity_poly.pdbx_strand_id
1 'polypeptide(L)'
;MMNEQEIIEHGRKMFKKCYNGVIPLPESVAPDSFGELNLKLFHEVWGDDRLSFRDKRLLVIGVMGGRAGSPDMFAIHARSALKNGELTIDELRASMKVLLNYAGAPATSPLYLALENIIKENGG
;
A
#
# COMPACT_ATOMS: atom_id res chain seq x y z
N MET A 1 12.13 25.45 -5.10
CA MET A 1 10.89 24.66 -5.28
C MET A 1 11.12 23.72 -6.43
N MET A 2 10.69 22.46 -6.31
CA MET A 2 10.80 21.51 -7.42
C MET A 2 9.89 21.93 -8.57
N ASN A 3 10.35 21.74 -9.80
CA ASN A 3 9.50 21.88 -10.97
C ASN A 3 8.63 20.61 -11.16
N GLU A 4 7.70 20.67 -12.10
CA GLU A 4 6.76 19.58 -12.34
C GLU A 4 7.42 18.27 -12.75
N GLN A 5 8.45 18.31 -13.61
CA GLN A 5 9.18 17.11 -14.02
C GLN A 5 9.93 16.48 -12.84
N GLU A 6 10.50 17.29 -11.95
CA GLU A 6 11.16 16.82 -10.73
C GLU A 6 10.15 16.16 -9.77
N ILE A 7 8.95 16.74 -9.64
CA ILE A 7 7.85 16.16 -8.84
C ILE A 7 7.45 14.79 -9.39
N ILE A 8 7.21 14.70 -10.70
CA ILE A 8 6.83 13.44 -11.35
C ILE A 8 7.92 12.39 -11.17
N GLU A 9 9.19 12.74 -11.37
CA GLU A 9 10.31 11.81 -11.22
C GLU A 9 10.48 11.35 -9.76
N HIS A 10 10.32 12.24 -8.79
CA HIS A 10 10.26 11.83 -7.38
C HIS A 10 9.07 10.91 -7.11
N GLY A 11 7.91 11.20 -7.68
CA GLY A 11 6.72 10.36 -7.65
C GLY A 11 6.99 8.94 -8.16
N ARG A 12 7.70 8.80 -9.29
CA ARG A 12 8.10 7.49 -9.84
C ARG A 12 9.00 6.72 -8.88
N LYS A 13 9.95 7.41 -8.23
CA LYS A 13 10.79 6.81 -7.19
C LYS A 13 9.95 6.31 -6.01
N MET A 14 8.99 7.11 -5.56
CA MET A 14 8.10 6.74 -4.44
C MET A 14 7.14 5.59 -4.81
N PHE A 15 6.60 5.58 -6.02
CA PHE A 15 5.80 4.45 -6.53
C PHE A 15 6.61 3.15 -6.51
N LYS A 16 7.82 3.19 -7.07
CA LYS A 16 8.72 2.01 -7.12
C LYS A 16 9.06 1.53 -5.71
N LYS A 17 9.34 2.44 -4.78
CA LYS A 17 9.60 2.11 -3.37
C LYS A 17 8.37 1.54 -2.68
N CYS A 18 7.19 2.13 -2.88
CA CYS A 18 5.94 1.70 -2.26
C CYS A 18 5.55 0.27 -2.67
N TYR A 19 5.60 -0.04 -3.96
CA TYR A 19 5.14 -1.33 -4.45
C TYR A 19 6.24 -2.37 -4.57
N ASN A 20 7.50 -1.96 -4.72
CA ASN A 20 8.66 -2.83 -4.85
C ASN A 20 8.42 -3.96 -5.87
N GLY A 21 7.88 -3.61 -7.03
CA GLY A 21 7.61 -4.53 -8.13
C GLY A 21 6.39 -5.46 -7.96
N VAL A 22 5.62 -5.35 -6.87
CA VAL A 22 4.31 -6.03 -6.77
C VAL A 22 3.34 -5.48 -7.82
N ILE A 23 3.39 -4.15 -8.04
CA ILE A 23 2.77 -3.49 -9.18
C ILE A 23 3.88 -3.00 -10.10
N PRO A 24 3.82 -3.30 -11.41
CA PRO A 24 4.80 -2.78 -12.36
C PRO A 24 4.65 -1.27 -12.49
N LEU A 25 5.79 -0.58 -12.56
CA LEU A 25 5.81 0.84 -12.89
C LEU A 25 5.43 1.02 -14.37
N PRO A 26 4.52 1.95 -14.72
CA PRO A 26 4.24 2.25 -16.12
C PRO A 26 5.52 2.71 -16.85
N GLU A 27 5.72 2.22 -18.07
CA GLU A 27 6.86 2.58 -18.92
C GLU A 27 6.86 4.08 -19.23
N SER A 28 5.68 4.61 -19.56
CA SER A 28 5.44 6.04 -19.80
C SER A 28 4.11 6.47 -19.19
N VAL A 29 4.00 7.76 -18.92
CA VAL A 29 2.75 8.43 -18.53
C VAL A 29 2.55 9.60 -19.47
N ALA A 30 1.33 9.77 -19.99
CA ALA A 30 1.00 10.92 -20.83
C ALA A 30 0.84 12.18 -19.95
N PRO A 31 1.19 13.37 -20.44
CA PRO A 31 0.87 14.63 -19.78
C PRO A 31 -0.63 14.76 -19.51
N ASP A 32 -1.01 15.40 -18.40
CA ASP A 32 -2.41 15.62 -17.99
C ASP A 32 -3.25 14.34 -17.83
N SER A 33 -2.58 13.18 -17.74
CA SER A 33 -3.23 11.88 -17.57
C SER A 33 -3.42 11.52 -16.11
N PHE A 34 -4.31 10.54 -15.86
CA PHE A 34 -4.43 9.92 -14.56
C PHE A 34 -3.11 9.33 -14.04
N GLY A 35 -2.25 8.81 -14.94
CA GLY A 35 -0.94 8.28 -14.57
C GLY A 35 0.00 9.36 -14.04
N GLU A 36 0.03 10.53 -14.68
CA GLU A 36 0.83 11.66 -14.21
C GLU A 36 0.31 12.19 -12.86
N LEU A 37 -1.01 12.38 -12.73
CA LEU A 37 -1.64 12.75 -11.47
C LEU A 37 -1.28 11.77 -10.36
N ASN A 38 -1.32 10.46 -10.64
CA ASN A 38 -0.97 9.44 -9.67
C ASN A 38 0.49 9.57 -9.20
N LEU A 39 1.44 9.84 -10.11
CA LEU A 39 2.84 10.04 -9.74
C LEU A 39 3.03 11.31 -8.89
N LYS A 40 2.34 12.41 -9.22
CA LYS A 40 2.33 13.62 -8.38
C LYS A 40 1.81 13.30 -6.96
N LEU A 41 0.73 12.54 -6.85
CA LEU A 41 0.21 12.06 -5.55
C LEU A 41 1.20 11.14 -4.82
N PHE A 42 1.97 10.31 -5.52
CA PHE A 42 3.02 9.50 -4.89
C PHE A 42 4.17 10.37 -4.36
N HIS A 43 4.52 11.46 -5.04
CA HIS A 43 5.46 12.43 -4.52
C HIS A 43 4.93 13.04 -3.23
N GLU A 44 3.68 13.52 -3.23
CA GLU A 44 3.10 14.20 -2.06
C GLU A 44 2.86 13.25 -0.89
N VAL A 45 2.20 12.11 -1.11
CA VAL A 45 1.74 11.23 -0.02
C VAL A 45 2.84 10.32 0.45
N TRP A 46 3.51 9.60 -0.45
CA TRP A 46 4.53 8.63 -0.05
C TRP A 46 5.89 9.27 0.17
N GLY A 47 6.15 10.41 -0.49
CA GLY A 47 7.37 11.19 -0.33
C GLY A 47 7.43 12.07 0.93
N ASP A 48 6.31 12.30 1.62
CA ASP A 48 6.27 13.08 2.87
C ASP A 48 6.96 12.35 4.02
N ASP A 49 8.13 12.80 4.45
CA ASP A 49 8.94 12.12 5.46
C ASP A 49 8.42 12.24 6.90
N ARG A 50 7.36 13.02 7.14
CA ARG A 50 6.74 13.15 8.47
C ARG A 50 6.07 11.85 8.95
N LEU A 51 5.72 10.96 8.03
CA LEU A 51 5.25 9.61 8.33
C LEU A 51 6.14 8.59 7.61
N SER A 52 6.54 7.54 8.34
CA SER A 52 7.31 6.47 7.74
C SER A 52 6.46 5.69 6.71
N PHE A 53 7.10 4.92 5.84
CA PHE A 53 6.39 4.03 4.91
C PHE A 53 5.51 3.03 5.68
N ARG A 54 5.98 2.53 6.83
CA ARG A 54 5.22 1.66 7.71
C ARG A 54 3.95 2.34 8.23
N ASP A 55 4.04 3.59 8.68
CA ASP A 55 2.87 4.31 9.20
C ASP A 55 1.83 4.56 8.11
N LYS A 56 2.28 5.00 6.93
CA LYS A 56 1.39 5.18 5.76
C LYS A 56 0.76 3.85 5.33
N ARG A 57 1.52 2.75 5.36
CA ARG A 57 1.01 1.42 5.04
C ARG A 57 -0.10 1.01 6.00
N LEU A 58 0.07 1.23 7.30
CA LEU A 58 -0.94 0.93 8.30
C LEU A 58 -2.20 1.78 8.10
N LEU A 59 -2.07 3.06 7.72
CA LEU A 59 -3.22 3.90 7.36
C LEU A 59 -3.97 3.35 6.15
N VAL A 60 -3.25 2.97 5.09
CA VAL A 60 -3.86 2.40 3.88
C VAL A 60 -4.58 1.08 4.19
N ILE A 61 -3.94 0.18 4.94
CA ILE A 61 -4.55 -1.08 5.40
C ILE A 61 -5.77 -0.80 6.29
N GLY A 62 -5.68 0.17 7.19
CA GLY A 62 -6.77 0.56 8.07
C GLY A 62 -7.99 1.10 7.30
N VAL A 63 -7.77 1.93 6.28
CA VAL A 63 -8.84 2.41 5.39
C VAL A 63 -9.49 1.24 4.65
N MET A 64 -8.72 0.27 4.15
CA MET A 64 -9.26 -0.91 3.48
C MET A 64 -10.10 -1.76 4.45
N GLY A 65 -9.60 -2.03 5.66
CA GLY A 65 -10.35 -2.77 6.68
C GLY A 65 -11.61 -2.03 7.16
N GLY A 66 -11.58 -0.70 7.23
CA GLY A 66 -12.70 0.14 7.63
C GLY A 66 -13.81 0.30 6.58
N ARG A 67 -13.51 0.07 5.29
CA ARG A 67 -14.43 0.34 4.18
C ARG A 67 -14.79 -0.88 3.34
N ALA A 68 -14.56 -2.10 3.86
CA ALA A 68 -14.73 -3.34 3.11
C ALA A 68 -13.99 -3.29 1.75
N GLY A 69 -12.70 -2.94 1.81
CA GLY A 69 -11.86 -2.80 0.63
C GLY A 69 -11.71 -4.12 -0.15
N SER A 70 -11.23 -3.99 -1.40
CA SER A 70 -10.96 -5.16 -2.25
C SER A 70 -9.86 -6.05 -1.64
N PRO A 71 -10.10 -7.38 -1.51
CA PRO A 71 -9.07 -8.33 -1.10
C PRO A 71 -7.82 -8.32 -2.00
N ASP A 72 -7.99 -8.10 -3.30
CA ASP A 72 -6.86 -8.03 -4.25
C ASP A 72 -6.01 -6.78 -4.01
N MET A 73 -6.67 -5.64 -3.77
CA MET A 73 -5.98 -4.40 -3.40
C MET A 73 -5.26 -4.52 -2.07
N PHE A 74 -5.89 -5.15 -1.08
CA PHE A 74 -5.24 -5.45 0.18
C PHE A 74 -4.01 -6.34 -0.03
N ALA A 75 -4.12 -7.39 -0.84
CA ALA A 75 -3.03 -8.31 -1.10
C ALA A 75 -1.81 -7.61 -1.73
N ILE A 76 -2.04 -6.65 -2.62
CA ILE A 76 -0.98 -5.80 -3.17
C ILE A 76 -0.23 -5.09 -2.04
N HIS A 77 -0.94 -4.38 -1.16
CA HIS A 77 -0.30 -3.63 -0.09
C HIS A 77 0.35 -4.52 0.98
N ALA A 78 -0.24 -5.68 1.31
CA ALA A 78 0.32 -6.64 2.25
C ALA A 78 1.62 -7.25 1.71
N ARG A 79 1.65 -7.68 0.44
CA ARG A 79 2.87 -8.20 -0.20
C ARG A 79 3.96 -7.14 -0.26
N SER A 80 3.61 -5.90 -0.62
CA SER A 80 4.59 -4.81 -0.61
C SER A 80 5.12 -4.52 0.79
N ALA A 81 4.28 -4.53 1.82
CA ALA A 81 4.69 -4.33 3.21
C ALA A 81 5.72 -5.39 3.66
N LEU A 82 5.44 -6.67 3.37
CA LEU A 82 6.35 -7.78 3.67
C LEU A 82 7.67 -7.65 2.90
N LYS A 83 7.59 -7.43 1.58
CA LYS A 83 8.77 -7.32 0.71
C LYS A 83 9.66 -6.13 1.07
N ASN A 84 9.06 -5.04 1.57
CA ASN A 84 9.78 -3.86 2.01
C ASN A 84 10.30 -3.95 3.44
N GLY A 85 9.95 -5.00 4.20
CA GLY A 85 10.25 -5.10 5.62
C GLY A 85 9.54 -4.02 6.46
N GLU A 86 8.43 -3.47 5.98
CA GLU A 86 7.64 -2.47 6.71
C GLU A 86 6.85 -3.10 7.85
N LEU A 87 6.37 -4.32 7.65
CA LEU A 87 5.63 -5.11 8.63
C LEU A 87 6.05 -6.58 8.50
N THR A 88 6.11 -7.27 9.62
CA THR A 88 6.17 -8.73 9.67
C THR A 88 4.79 -9.37 9.46
N ILE A 89 4.76 -10.68 9.22
CA ILE A 89 3.50 -11.45 9.14
C ILE A 89 2.69 -11.30 10.45
N ASP A 90 3.35 -11.38 11.60
CA ASP A 90 2.68 -11.28 12.89
C ASP A 90 2.11 -9.88 13.15
N GLU A 91 2.82 -8.83 12.73
CA GLU A 91 2.31 -7.45 12.81
C GLU A 91 1.13 -7.21 11.86
N LEU A 92 1.15 -7.77 10.64
CA LEU A 92 0.01 -7.71 9.73
C LEU A 92 -1.20 -8.42 10.33
N ARG A 93 -1.02 -9.64 10.86
CA ARG A 93 -2.09 -10.40 11.50
C ARG A 93 -2.64 -9.68 12.74
N ALA A 94 -1.77 -9.09 13.55
CA ALA A 94 -2.17 -8.27 14.70
C ALA A 94 -2.99 -7.06 14.26
N SER A 95 -2.57 -6.36 13.21
CA SER A 95 -3.30 -5.22 12.64
C SER A 95 -4.71 -5.61 12.19
N MET A 96 -4.85 -6.77 11.53
CA MET A 96 -6.16 -7.28 11.12
C MET A 96 -7.07 -7.63 12.30
N LYS A 97 -6.52 -8.10 13.43
CA LYS A 97 -7.30 -8.33 14.66
C LYS A 97 -7.83 -7.03 15.26
N VAL A 98 -7.03 -5.95 15.23
CA VAL A 98 -7.50 -4.61 15.62
C VAL A 98 -8.67 -4.19 14.73
N LEU A 99 -8.54 -4.36 13.41
CA LEU A 99 -9.58 -4.00 12.46
C LEU A 99 -10.85 -4.87 12.62
N LEU A 100 -10.72 -6.16 12.88
CA LEU A 100 -11.88 -7.02 13.19
C LEU A 100 -12.67 -6.50 14.38
N ASN A 101 -11.98 -5.98 15.41
CA ASN A 101 -12.60 -5.45 16.60
C ASN A 101 -13.31 -4.11 16.37
N TYR A 102 -12.70 -3.20 15.60
CA TYR A 102 -13.18 -1.81 15.48
C TYR A 102 -13.89 -1.47 14.16
N ALA A 103 -13.58 -2.18 13.08
CA ALA A 103 -14.27 -2.07 11.78
C ALA A 103 -15.29 -3.20 11.55
N GLY A 104 -15.28 -4.22 12.41
CA GLY A 104 -16.22 -5.33 12.36
C GLY A 104 -15.86 -6.41 11.34
N ALA A 105 -16.45 -7.60 11.57
CA ALA A 105 -16.25 -8.78 10.74
C ALA A 105 -16.67 -8.61 9.27
N PRO A 106 -17.81 -7.96 8.92
CA PRO A 106 -18.24 -7.86 7.52
C PRO A 106 -17.20 -7.18 6.61
N ALA A 107 -16.54 -6.14 7.12
CA ALA A 107 -15.53 -5.42 6.35
C ALA A 107 -14.15 -6.08 6.37
N THR A 108 -13.79 -6.69 7.51
CA THR A 108 -12.40 -7.12 7.74
C THR A 108 -12.14 -8.59 7.41
N SER A 109 -13.12 -9.49 7.59
CA SER A 109 -12.93 -10.93 7.40
C SER A 109 -12.44 -11.31 5.99
N PRO A 110 -12.93 -10.73 4.88
CA PRO A 110 -12.39 -11.04 3.55
C PRO A 110 -10.90 -10.69 3.41
N LEU A 111 -10.47 -9.57 3.99
CA LEU A 111 -9.07 -9.14 3.99
C LEU A 111 -8.21 -10.04 4.87
N TYR A 112 -8.74 -10.48 6.02
CA TYR A 112 -8.06 -11.43 6.88
C TYR A 112 -7.81 -12.76 6.15
N LEU A 113 -8.81 -13.28 5.42
CA LEU A 113 -8.64 -14.49 4.63
C LEU A 113 -7.62 -14.32 3.49
N ALA A 114 -7.61 -13.15 2.83
CA ALA A 114 -6.58 -12.83 1.84
C ALA A 114 -5.17 -12.82 2.47
N LEU A 115 -5.02 -12.28 3.68
CA LEU A 115 -3.75 -12.33 4.42
C LEU A 115 -3.30 -13.77 4.67
N GLU A 116 -4.17 -14.65 5.16
CA GLU A 116 -3.81 -16.04 5.43
C GLU A 116 -3.41 -16.81 4.16
N ASN A 117 -3.98 -16.48 2.99
CA ASN A 117 -3.52 -17.03 1.72
C ASN A 117 -2.09 -16.57 1.37
N ILE A 118 -1.80 -15.28 1.54
CA ILE A 118 -0.44 -14.74 1.32
C ILE A 118 0.57 -15.43 2.24
N ILE A 119 0.21 -15.69 3.51
CA ILE A 119 1.09 -16.35 4.47
C ILE A 119 1.45 -17.77 4.02
N LYS A 120 0.45 -18.55 3.58
CA LYS A 120 0.66 -19.92 3.07
C LYS A 120 1.61 -19.95 1.87
N GLU A 121 1.49 -18.98 0.95
CA GLU A 121 2.40 -18.87 -0.19
C GLU A 121 3.86 -18.60 0.20
N ASN A 122 4.09 -18.02 1.39
CA ASN A 122 5.43 -17.72 1.91
C ASN A 122 5.96 -18.83 2.84
N GLY A 123 5.35 -20.02 2.86
CA GLY A 123 5.81 -21.16 3.65
C GLY A 123 5.56 -21.07 5.15
N GLY A 124 4.60 -20.23 5.56
CA GLY A 124 4.12 -20.10 6.93
C GLY A 124 2.91 -20.95 7.25
#